data_AF-A0A1V3X922-F1
#
_entry.id   AF-A0A1V3X922-F1
#
_cell.length_a   1.000
_cell.length_b   1.000
_cell.length_c   1.000
_cell.angle_alpha   90.00
_cell.angle_beta   90.00
_cell.angle_gamma   90.00
#
_symmetry.space_group_name_H-M   'P 1'
#
loop_
_entity.id
_entity.type
_entity.pdbx_description
1 polymer ?
#
loop_
_entity_poly.entity_id
_entity_poly.type
_entity_poly.pdbx_seq_one_letter_code
_entity_poly.pdbx_strand_id
1 'polypeptide(L)'
;MTADSGEWLAGKLGQSPAIDKHADLGETMSYFAAALAAAVVALAVAHLRRARGRAVKPVVQLVVTLLVVAAAAATLVQTYRVGDSGARAAWGSVASSR
;
A
#
# COMPACT_ATOMS: atom_id res chain seq x y z
N MET A 1 -6.00 13.33 -3.71
CA MET A 1 -6.39 13.19 -5.14
C MET A 1 -7.22 11.93 -5.40
N THR A 2 -6.70 10.71 -5.19
CA THR A 2 -7.52 9.47 -5.35
C THR A 2 -8.42 9.19 -4.14
N ALA A 3 -7.94 9.43 -2.91
CA ALA A 3 -8.72 9.28 -1.68
C ALA A 3 -9.96 10.21 -1.67
N ASP A 4 -9.75 11.51 -1.90
CA ASP A 4 -10.83 12.52 -1.94
C ASP A 4 -11.91 12.20 -2.98
N SER A 5 -11.51 11.65 -4.14
CA SER A 5 -12.45 11.20 -5.17
C SER A 5 -13.29 10.01 -4.70
N GLY A 6 -12.69 9.12 -3.89
CA GLY A 6 -13.36 7.98 -3.26
C GLY A 6 -14.35 8.41 -2.17
N GLU A 7 -13.99 9.37 -1.33
CA GLU A 7 -14.88 9.93 -0.30
C GLU A 7 -16.14 10.56 -0.91
N TRP A 8 -15.97 11.34 -1.99
CA TRP A 8 -17.10 11.90 -2.72
C TRP A 8 -18.06 10.82 -3.24
N LEU A 9 -17.51 9.73 -3.80
CA LEU A 9 -18.30 8.63 -4.32
C LEU A 9 -18.99 7.84 -3.19
N ALA A 10 -18.31 7.61 -2.07
CA ALA A 10 -18.88 6.96 -0.89
C ALA A 10 -20.12 7.72 -0.39
N GLY A 11 -20.07 9.06 -0.38
CA GLY A 11 -21.22 9.91 -0.06
C GLY A 11 -22.43 9.75 -1.01
N LYS A 12 -22.24 9.21 -2.22
CA LYS A 12 -23.31 8.92 -3.19
C LYS A 12 -23.88 7.51 -3.06
N LEU A 13 -23.11 6.56 -2.56
CA LEU A 13 -23.48 5.14 -2.50
C LEU A 13 -24.29 4.76 -1.25
N GLY A 14 -24.38 5.66 -0.26
CA GLY A 14 -25.03 5.40 1.02
C GLY A 14 -24.15 4.58 1.96
N GLN A 15 -24.57 4.48 3.23
CA GLN A 15 -23.79 3.79 4.27
C GLN A 15 -23.95 2.28 4.15
N SER A 16 -22.82 1.56 4.05
CA SER A 16 -22.76 0.10 4.01
C SER A 16 -21.48 -0.36 4.70
N PRO A 17 -21.54 -1.33 5.63
CA PRO A 17 -20.35 -1.81 6.34
C PRO A 17 -19.22 -2.29 5.41
N ALA A 18 -19.56 -2.80 4.23
CA ALA A 18 -18.57 -3.25 3.24
C ALA A 18 -17.89 -2.07 2.52
N ILE A 19 -18.64 -1.00 2.22
CA ILE A 19 -18.11 0.23 1.61
C ILE A 19 -17.21 0.94 2.62
N ASP A 20 -17.68 1.10 3.87
CA ASP A 20 -16.92 1.74 4.94
C ASP A 20 -15.60 1.00 5.17
N LYS A 21 -15.64 -0.35 5.22
CA LYS A 21 -14.44 -1.15 5.40
C LYS A 21 -13.42 -0.97 4.28
N HIS A 22 -13.88 -0.86 3.03
CA HIS A 22 -13.01 -0.62 1.90
C HIS A 22 -12.40 0.79 1.94
N ALA A 23 -13.21 1.80 2.27
CA ALA A 23 -12.77 3.18 2.41
C ALA A 23 -11.67 3.32 3.49
N ASP A 24 -11.88 2.76 4.68
CA ASP A 24 -10.90 2.77 5.77
C ASP A 24 -9.56 2.13 5.36
N LEU A 25 -9.62 0.98 4.68
CA LEU A 25 -8.42 0.30 4.20
C LEU A 25 -7.74 1.10 3.08
N GLY A 26 -8.52 1.72 2.20
CA GLY A 26 -8.04 2.57 1.12
C GLY A 26 -7.32 3.82 1.61
N GLU A 27 -7.82 4.47 2.66
CA GLU A 27 -7.19 5.63 3.29
C GLU A 27 -5.75 5.31 3.72
N THR A 28 -5.57 4.15 4.37
CA THR A 28 -4.25 3.73 4.85
C THR A 28 -3.24 3.43 3.74
N MET A 29 -3.71 3.11 2.51
CA MET A 29 -2.86 2.67 1.40
C MET A 29 -1.81 3.73 1.00
N SER A 30 -2.16 5.01 1.15
CA SER A 30 -1.25 6.13 0.88
C SER A 30 0.01 6.08 1.77
N TYR A 31 -0.14 5.72 3.04
CA TYR A 31 0.98 5.57 3.97
C TYR A 31 1.88 4.38 3.62
N PHE A 32 1.30 3.24 3.22
CA PHE A 32 2.09 2.07 2.78
C PHE A 32 2.87 2.39 1.50
N ALA A 33 2.23 3.05 0.52
CA ALA A 33 2.88 3.48 -0.70
C ALA A 33 4.03 4.46 -0.43
N ALA A 34 3.82 5.43 0.47
CA ALA A 34 4.86 6.38 0.87
C ALA A 34 6.04 5.68 1.57
N ALA A 35 5.76 4.74 2.48
CA ALA A 35 6.79 3.95 3.16
C ALA A 35 7.62 3.11 2.17
N LEU A 36 6.95 2.44 1.23
CA LEU A 36 7.62 1.67 0.18
C LEU A 36 8.46 2.58 -0.73
N ALA A 37 7.92 3.74 -1.15
CA ALA A 37 8.65 4.70 -1.95
C ALA A 37 9.92 5.19 -1.24
N ALA A 38 9.82 5.52 0.04
CA ALA A 38 10.98 5.92 0.85
C ALA A 38 12.03 4.80 0.96
N ALA A 39 11.60 3.55 1.17
CA ALA A 39 12.50 2.39 1.22
C ALA A 39 13.21 2.15 -0.12
N VAL A 40 12.48 2.26 -1.24
CA VAL A 40 13.03 2.14 -2.60
C VAL A 40 14.01 3.28 -2.92
N VAL A 41 13.71 4.51 -2.49
CA VAL A 41 14.66 5.64 -2.63
C VAL A 41 15.94 5.38 -1.84
N ALA A 42 15.84 4.89 -0.60
CA ALA A 42 17.02 4.54 0.20
C ALA A 42 17.86 3.45 -0.48
N LEU A 43 17.20 2.43 -1.04
CA LEU A 43 17.84 1.38 -1.83
C LEU A 43 18.54 1.96 -3.07
N ALA A 44 17.85 2.80 -3.85
CA ALA A 44 18.40 3.42 -5.04
C ALA A 44 19.63 4.29 -4.71
N VAL A 45 19.58 5.07 -3.63
CA VAL A 45 20.72 5.87 -3.15
C VAL A 45 21.90 4.97 -2.77
N ALA A 46 21.66 3.87 -2.06
CA ALA A 46 22.72 2.91 -1.71
C ALA A 46 23.36 2.28 -2.96
N HIS A 47 22.55 1.92 -3.96
CA HIS A 47 23.03 1.41 -5.25
C HIS A 47 23.86 2.45 -6.01
N LEU A 48 23.38 3.69 -6.12
CA LEU A 48 24.11 4.77 -6.79
C LEU A 48 25.44 5.10 -6.10
N ARG A 49 25.49 5.05 -4.75
CA ARG A 49 26.73 5.26 -4.01
C ARG A 49 27.77 4.19 -4.34
N ARG A 50 27.39 2.91 -4.36
CA ARG A 50 28.28 1.83 -4.77
C ARG A 50 28.73 1.96 -6.22
N ALA A 51 27.82 2.28 -7.13
CA ALA A 51 28.15 2.46 -8.55
C ALA A 51 29.15 3.62 -8.78
N ARG A 52 29.13 4.63 -7.91
CA ARG A 52 30.10 5.74 -7.89
C ARG A 52 31.39 5.44 -7.10
N GLY A 53 31.65 4.18 -6.77
CA GLY A 53 32.85 3.75 -6.03
C GLY A 53 32.87 4.14 -4.54
N ARG A 54 31.75 4.62 -3.97
CA ARG A 54 31.68 4.94 -2.54
C ARG A 54 31.31 3.70 -1.74
N ALA A 55 32.10 3.41 -0.70
CA ALA A 55 31.82 2.32 0.22
C ALA A 55 30.48 2.53 0.94
N VAL A 56 29.69 1.45 1.04
CA VAL A 56 28.47 1.38 1.85
C VAL A 56 28.70 0.29 2.89
N LYS A 57 28.55 0.62 4.18
CA LYS A 57 28.78 -0.35 5.26
C LYS A 57 27.84 -1.57 5.11
N PRO A 58 28.32 -2.82 5.30
CA PRO A 58 27.48 -4.02 5.18
C PRO A 58 26.23 -3.99 6.07
N VAL A 59 26.35 -3.46 7.29
CA VAL A 59 25.21 -3.29 8.21
C VAL A 59 24.14 -2.37 7.61
N VAL A 60 24.55 -1.25 7.01
CA VAL A 60 23.60 -0.33 6.35
C VAL A 60 22.91 -1.00 5.17
N GLN A 61 23.66 -1.77 4.37
CA GLN A 61 23.08 -2.56 3.28
C GLN A 61 22.02 -3.54 3.78
N LEU A 62 22.35 -4.31 4.82
CA LEU A 62 21.46 -5.29 5.40
C LEU A 62 20.17 -4.63 5.92
N VAL A 63 20.29 -3.54 6.67
CA VAL A 63 19.14 -2.80 7.20
C VAL A 63 18.25 -2.28 6.06
N VAL A 64 18.82 -1.66 5.03
CA VAL A 64 18.05 -1.17 3.88
C VAL A 64 17.33 -2.31 3.17
N THR A 65 18.01 -3.44 2.94
CA THR A 65 17.40 -4.62 2.32
C THR A 65 16.22 -5.14 3.14
N LEU A 66 16.39 -5.29 4.46
CA LEU A 66 15.32 -5.76 5.34
C LEU A 66 14.13 -4.79 5.35
N LEU A 67 14.37 -3.48 5.41
CA LEU A 67 13.32 -2.46 5.36
C LEU A 67 12.54 -2.51 4.05
N VAL A 68 13.23 -2.66 2.92
CA VAL A 68 12.57 -2.78 1.60
C VAL A 68 11.70 -4.02 1.54
N VAL A 69 12.22 -5.18 1.96
CA VAL A 69 11.46 -6.44 1.94
C VAL A 69 10.24 -6.34 2.84
N ALA A 70 10.39 -5.80 4.06
CA ALA A 70 9.28 -5.62 4.98
C ALA A 70 8.22 -4.65 4.42
N ALA A 71 8.63 -3.49 3.90
CA ALA A 71 7.72 -2.51 3.31
C ALA A 71 6.99 -3.08 2.08
N ALA A 72 7.68 -3.84 1.24
CA ALA A 72 7.09 -4.47 0.07
C ALA A 72 6.04 -5.53 0.46
N ALA A 73 6.36 -6.41 1.41
CA ALA A 73 5.43 -7.41 1.92
C ALA A 73 4.19 -6.76 2.58
N ALA A 74 4.40 -5.73 3.41
CA ALA A 74 3.33 -4.99 4.05
C ALA A 74 2.41 -4.31 3.02
N THR A 75 2.99 -3.67 2.00
CA THR A 75 2.24 -3.03 0.91
C THR A 75 1.45 -4.06 0.09
N LEU A 76 2.03 -5.23 -0.18
CA LEU A 76 1.33 -6.32 -0.87
C LEU A 76 0.11 -6.79 -0.08
N VAL A 77 0.28 -7.03 1.22
CA VAL A 77 -0.83 -7.43 2.11
C VAL A 77 -1.91 -6.35 2.16
N GLN A 78 -1.54 -5.08 2.29
CA GLN A 78 -2.53 -4.00 2.31
C GLN A 78 -3.26 -3.87 0.98
N THR A 79 -2.56 -3.99 -0.15
CA THR A 79 -3.17 -3.99 -1.49
C THR A 79 -4.20 -5.12 -1.62
N TYR A 80 -3.85 -6.32 -1.16
CA TYR A 80 -4.76 -7.46 -1.15
C TYR A 80 -6.01 -7.19 -0.31
N ARG A 81 -5.85 -6.64 0.91
CA ARG A 81 -6.97 -6.33 1.81
C ARG A 81 -7.90 -5.27 1.21
N VAL A 82 -7.34 -4.23 0.60
CA VAL A 82 -8.10 -3.19 -0.12
C VAL A 82 -8.86 -3.82 -1.30
N GLY A 83 -8.23 -4.72 -2.05
CA GLY A 83 -8.85 -5.42 -3.18
C GLY A 83 -9.99 -6.35 -2.76
N ASP A 84 -9.79 -7.21 -1.77
CA ASP A 84 -10.82 -8.14 -1.26
C ASP A 84 -12.02 -7.38 -0.68
N SER A 85 -11.78 -6.34 0.12
CA SER A 85 -12.87 -5.49 0.63
C SER A 85 -13.63 -4.77 -0.49
N GLY A 86 -12.93 -4.31 -1.54
CA GLY A 86 -13.57 -3.70 -2.71
C GLY A 86 -14.42 -4.69 -3.51
N ALA A 87 -13.94 -5.91 -3.70
CA ALA A 87 -14.69 -6.97 -4.37
C ALA A 87 -15.97 -7.33 -3.60
N ARG A 88 -15.90 -7.40 -2.26
CA ARG A 88 -17.07 -7.63 -1.40
C ARG A 88 -18.05 -6.46 -1.43
N ALA A 89 -17.56 -5.22 -1.43
CA ALA A 89 -18.40 -4.03 -1.52
C ALA A 89 -19.16 -3.96 -2.85
N ALA A 90 -18.51 -4.31 -3.96
CA ALA A 90 -19.12 -4.25 -5.30
C ALA A 90 -20.04 -5.45 -5.60
N TRP A 91 -19.68 -6.66 -5.15
CA TRP A 91 -20.30 -7.91 -5.64
C TRP A 91 -20.87 -8.81 -4.54
N GLY A 92 -20.73 -8.46 -3.27
CA GLY A 92 -21.12 -9.32 -2.14
C GLY A 92 -22.58 -9.74 -2.15
N SER A 93 -23.48 -8.84 -2.54
CA SER A 93 -24.93 -9.14 -2.63
C SER A 93 -25.26 -10.18 -3.69
N VAL A 94 -24.52 -10.20 -4.81
CA VAL A 94 -24.71 -11.17 -5.91
C VAL A 94 -24.13 -12.54 -5.53
N ALA A 95 -23.02 -12.56 -4.79
CA ALA A 95 -22.42 -13.79 -4.30
C ALA A 95 -23.26 -14.48 -3.21
N SER A 96 -23.95 -13.70 -2.36
CA SER A 96 -24.80 -14.22 -1.26
C SER A 96 -26.22 -14.58 -1.67
N SER A 97 -26.65 -14.27 -2.90
CA SER A 97 -28.01 -14.53 -3.41
C SER A 97 -28.12 -15.81 -4.27
N ARG A 98 -27.07 -16.64 -4.28
CA ARG A 98 -27.12 -18.04 -4.71
C ARG A 98 -27.13 -18.96 -3.51
#